data_AF-K2EN94-F1
#
_entry.id   AF-K2EN94-F1
#
_cell.length_a   1.000
_cell.length_b   1.000
_cell.length_c   1.000
_cell.angle_alpha   90.00
_cell.angle_beta   90.00
_cell.angle_gamma   90.00
#
_symmetry.space_group_name_H-M   'P 1'
#
loop_
_entity.id
_entity.type
_entity.pdbx_description
1 polymer ?
#
loop_
_entity_poly.entity_id
_entity_poly.type
_entity_poly.pdbx_seq_one_letter_code
_entity_poly.pdbx_strand_id
1 'polypeptide(L)'
;MKIIDDEIKKVVGIFAVLEMTPEQAKEHAEKLKNALMMDMAAEAFAEKGQSMEDASFTQDDIEDFLTDNYEQAEIEEILSRVCRDVMVEYFSKILKGEPEDKIEKVNEILSENFE
;
A
#
# COMPACT_ATOMS: atom_id res chain seq x y z
N MET A 1 -1.91 -9.32 -8.13
CA MET A 1 -0.50 -9.02 -8.50
C MET A 1 0.53 -9.46 -7.46
N LYS A 2 1.54 -10.25 -7.87
CA LYS A 2 2.63 -10.74 -6.99
C LYS A 2 3.50 -9.62 -6.39
N ILE A 3 3.71 -8.53 -7.14
CA ILE A 3 4.60 -7.43 -6.73
C ILE A 3 4.05 -6.66 -5.53
N ILE A 4 2.74 -6.44 -5.47
CA ILE A 4 2.08 -5.79 -4.33
C ILE A 4 2.20 -6.67 -3.08
N ASP A 5 2.00 -7.98 -3.21
CA ASP A 5 2.13 -8.89 -2.07
C ASP A 5 3.55 -8.89 -1.48
N ASP A 6 4.57 -8.63 -2.30
CA ASP A 6 5.95 -8.52 -1.84
C ASP A 6 6.22 -7.20 -1.08
N GLU A 7 5.59 -6.09 -1.48
CA GLU A 7 5.63 -4.84 -0.71
C GLU A 7 4.90 -4.97 0.64
N ILE A 8 3.73 -5.61 0.66
CA ILE A 8 2.99 -5.84 1.91
C ILE A 8 3.83 -6.67 2.89
N LYS A 9 4.55 -7.69 2.43
CA LYS A 9 5.40 -8.54 3.30
C LYS A 9 6.46 -7.74 4.06
N LYS A 10 7.00 -6.66 3.48
CA LYS A 10 8.01 -5.80 4.15
C LYS A 10 7.47 -5.19 5.43
N VAL A 11 6.17 -4.91 5.46
CA VAL A 11 5.51 -4.23 6.58
C VAL A 11 4.67 -5.13 7.48
N VAL A 12 4.49 -6.42 7.14
CA VAL A 12 3.76 -7.37 8.00
C VAL A 12 4.34 -7.45 9.42
N GLY A 13 5.65 -7.25 9.57
CA GLY A 13 6.31 -7.19 10.88
C GLY A 13 5.77 -6.09 11.81
N ILE A 14 5.23 -5.01 11.25
CA ILE A 14 4.63 -3.91 12.03
C ILE A 14 3.39 -4.40 12.79
N PHE A 15 2.58 -5.29 12.22
CA PHE A 15 1.39 -5.81 12.90
C PHE A 15 1.72 -6.57 14.18
N ALA A 16 2.90 -7.23 14.23
CA ALA A 16 3.39 -7.86 15.44
C ALA A 16 3.84 -6.84 16.49
N VAL A 17 4.48 -5.74 16.08
CA VAL A 17 4.85 -4.62 16.97
C VAL A 17 3.60 -3.97 17.59
N LEU A 18 2.54 -3.86 16.80
CA LEU A 18 1.25 -3.34 17.25
C LEU A 18 0.43 -4.35 18.08
N GLU A 19 0.95 -5.57 18.27
CA GLU A 19 0.30 -6.65 19.03
C GLU A 19 -1.09 -7.02 18.46
N MET A 20 -1.26 -6.88 17.15
CA MET A 20 -2.50 -7.24 16.47
C MET A 20 -2.71 -8.76 16.48
N THR A 21 -3.97 -9.19 16.58
CA THR A 21 -4.31 -10.60 16.38
C THR A 21 -4.07 -11.01 14.91
N PRO A 22 -3.89 -12.31 14.61
CA PRO A 22 -3.75 -12.76 13.22
C PRO A 22 -4.92 -12.36 12.31
N GLU A 23 -6.13 -12.29 12.86
CA GLU A 23 -7.33 -11.84 12.14
C GLU A 23 -7.26 -10.35 11.80
N GLN A 24 -6.86 -9.51 12.77
CA GLN A 24 -6.65 -8.07 12.56
C GLN A 24 -5.52 -7.82 11.56
N ALA A 25 -4.38 -8.50 11.73
CA ALA A 25 -3.23 -8.37 10.84
C ALA A 25 -3.60 -8.73 9.39
N LYS A 26 -4.42 -9.78 9.19
CA LYS A 26 -4.92 -10.16 7.87
C LYS A 26 -5.84 -9.08 7.28
N GLU A 27 -6.78 -8.56 8.07
CA GLU A 27 -7.68 -7.50 7.63
C GLU A 27 -6.89 -6.23 7.25
N HIS A 28 -5.89 -5.85 8.04
CA HIS A 28 -5.03 -4.71 7.76
C HIS A 28 -4.16 -4.93 6.52
N ALA A 29 -3.63 -6.12 6.30
CA ALA A 29 -2.90 -6.47 5.08
C ALA A 29 -3.79 -6.35 3.83
N GLU A 30 -5.04 -6.82 3.89
CA GLU A 30 -6.01 -6.68 2.79
C GLU A 30 -6.37 -5.20 2.53
N LYS A 31 -6.60 -4.42 3.60
CA LYS A 31 -6.86 -2.97 3.49
C LYS A 31 -5.69 -2.21 2.87
N LEU A 32 -4.47 -2.53 3.29
CA LEU A 32 -3.27 -1.90 2.78
C LEU A 32 -3.03 -2.26 1.30
N LYS A 33 -3.26 -3.52 0.92
CA LYS A 33 -3.25 -3.96 -0.47
C LYS A 33 -4.23 -3.16 -1.33
N ASN A 34 -5.46 -2.98 -0.85
CA ASN A 34 -6.48 -2.19 -1.54
C ASN A 34 -6.10 -0.72 -1.68
N ALA A 35 -5.58 -0.11 -0.61
CA ALA A 35 -5.10 1.27 -0.65
C ALA A 35 -3.98 1.44 -1.70
N LEU A 36 -3.02 0.52 -1.72
CA LEU A 36 -1.90 0.56 -2.66
C LEU A 36 -2.38 0.44 -4.11
N MET A 37 -3.31 -0.48 -4.39
CA MET A 37 -3.87 -0.63 -5.74
C MET A 37 -4.65 0.62 -6.19
N MET A 38 -5.43 1.22 -5.29
CA MET A 38 -6.17 2.45 -5.61
C MET A 38 -5.22 3.60 -5.96
N ASP A 39 -4.18 3.80 -5.17
CA ASP A 39 -3.21 4.88 -5.43
C ASP A 39 -2.37 4.62 -6.68
N MET A 40 -1.98 3.36 -6.93
CA MET A 40 -1.35 2.97 -8.20
C MET A 40 -2.25 3.26 -9.40
N ALA A 41 -3.53 2.92 -9.31
CA ALA A 41 -4.50 3.20 -10.35
C ALA A 41 -4.64 4.71 -10.55
N ALA A 42 -4.77 5.49 -9.47
CA ALA A 42 -4.90 6.94 -9.54
C ALA A 42 -3.69 7.59 -10.22
N GLU A 43 -2.47 7.17 -9.88
CA GLU A 43 -1.24 7.63 -10.51
C GLU A 43 -1.21 7.25 -12.01
N ALA A 44 -1.54 5.99 -12.33
CA ALA A 44 -1.61 5.50 -13.70
C ALA A 44 -2.68 6.22 -14.54
N PHE A 45 -3.84 6.56 -13.97
CA PHE A 45 -4.87 7.35 -14.64
C PHE A 45 -4.38 8.78 -14.89
N ALA A 46 -3.75 9.40 -13.89
CA ALA A 46 -3.18 10.74 -13.98
C ALA A 46 -2.12 10.85 -15.09
N GLU A 47 -1.24 9.85 -15.25
CA GLU A 47 -0.23 9.80 -16.30
C GLU A 47 -0.83 9.78 -17.72
N LYS A 48 -1.98 9.13 -17.91
CA LYS A 48 -2.69 9.10 -19.21
C LYS A 48 -3.58 10.33 -19.41
N GLY A 49 -3.59 11.27 -18.47
CA GLY A 49 -4.47 12.44 -18.50
C GLY A 49 -5.95 12.09 -18.35
N GLN A 50 -6.25 10.94 -17.75
CA GLN A 50 -7.61 10.49 -17.46
C GLN A 50 -7.89 10.74 -15.97
N SER A 51 -9.01 11.39 -15.67
CA SER A 51 -9.49 11.48 -14.30
C SER A 51 -10.23 10.20 -13.93
N MET A 52 -9.98 9.68 -12.73
CA MET A 52 -10.78 8.61 -12.13
C MET A 52 -12.19 9.16 -11.86
N GLU A 53 -13.06 9.21 -12.88
CA GLU A 53 -14.44 9.67 -12.73
C GLU A 53 -15.24 8.59 -11.99
N ASP A 54 -15.44 8.75 -10.68
CA ASP A 54 -16.47 8.14 -9.80
C ASP A 54 -16.89 6.68 -10.07
N ALA A 55 -16.04 5.88 -10.71
CA ALA A 55 -16.27 4.48 -10.97
C ALA A 55 -15.77 3.70 -9.77
N SER A 56 -16.66 2.92 -9.18
CA SER A 56 -16.31 1.95 -8.15
C SER A 56 -15.49 0.83 -8.80
N PHE A 57 -14.19 1.02 -8.95
CA PHE A 57 -13.30 -0.03 -9.43
C PHE A 57 -13.14 -1.11 -8.36
N THR A 58 -13.30 -2.37 -8.76
CA THR A 58 -12.88 -3.51 -7.94
C THR A 58 -11.37 -3.69 -8.03
N GLN A 59 -10.81 -4.50 -7.13
CA GLN A 59 -9.39 -4.88 -7.21
C GLN A 59 -9.05 -5.50 -8.58
N ASP A 60 -9.92 -6.37 -9.10
CA ASP A 60 -9.70 -7.05 -10.37
C ASP A 60 -9.72 -6.04 -11.53
N ASP A 61 -10.63 -5.06 -11.51
CA ASP A 61 -10.68 -4.01 -12.55
C ASP A 61 -9.40 -3.16 -12.58
N ILE A 62 -8.80 -2.89 -11.41
CA ILE A 62 -7.54 -2.15 -11.30
C ILE A 62 -6.38 -3.00 -11.83
N GLU A 63 -6.32 -4.27 -11.44
CA GLU A 63 -5.26 -5.18 -11.89
C GLU A 63 -5.31 -5.34 -13.41
N ASP A 64 -6.49 -5.58 -13.98
CA ASP A 64 -6.71 -5.68 -15.42
C ASP A 64 -6.29 -4.39 -16.12
N PHE A 65 -6.75 -3.22 -15.63
CA PHE A 65 -6.38 -1.92 -16.20
C PHE A 65 -4.87 -1.72 -16.23
N LEU A 66 -4.17 -1.99 -15.14
CA LEU A 66 -2.72 -1.82 -15.06
C LEU A 66 -2.02 -2.78 -16.05
N THR A 67 -2.39 -4.05 -16.07
CA THR A 67 -1.74 -5.04 -16.94
C THR A 67 -2.06 -4.90 -18.42
N ASP A 68 -3.22 -4.31 -18.76
CA ASP A 68 -3.62 -4.07 -20.15
C ASP A 68 -2.97 -2.82 -20.74
N ASN A 69 -2.59 -1.84 -19.90
CA ASN A 69 -2.15 -0.53 -20.34
C ASN A 69 -0.66 -0.23 -20.06
N TYR A 70 -0.01 -1.04 -19.23
CA TYR A 70 1.36 -0.84 -18.77
C TYR A 70 2.16 -2.14 -18.80
N GLU A 71 3.42 -2.04 -19.19
CA GLU A 71 4.38 -3.12 -19.06
C GLU A 71 4.72 -3.36 -17.58
N GLN A 72 5.14 -4.58 -17.24
CA GLN A 72 5.46 -4.93 -15.85
C GLN A 72 6.39 -3.90 -15.20
N ALA A 73 7.46 -3.49 -15.90
CA ALA A 73 8.44 -2.52 -15.42
C ALA A 73 7.84 -1.14 -15.09
N GLU A 74 6.88 -0.67 -15.90
CA GLU A 74 6.17 0.59 -15.66
C GLU A 74 5.30 0.48 -14.41
N ILE A 75 4.65 -0.68 -14.21
CA ILE A 75 3.86 -0.94 -13.01
C ILE A 75 4.75 -0.98 -11.76
N GLU A 76 5.97 -1.54 -11.84
CA GLU A 76 6.93 -1.51 -10.72
C GLU A 76 7.38 -0.08 -10.40
N GLU A 77 7.56 0.76 -11.43
CA GLU A 77 7.92 2.16 -11.27
C GLU A 77 6.78 2.96 -10.61
N ILE A 78 5.53 2.78 -11.07
CA ILE A 78 4.35 3.39 -10.44
C ILE A 78 4.24 2.95 -8.98
N LEU A 79 4.36 1.65 -8.72
CA LEU A 79 4.36 1.09 -7.37
C LEU A 79 5.43 1.72 -6.49
N SER A 80 6.67 1.85 -6.99
CA SER A 80 7.78 2.41 -6.21
C SER A 80 7.52 3.86 -5.77
N ARG A 81 6.80 4.63 -6.59
CA ARG A 81 6.43 6.02 -6.31
C ARG A 81 5.35 6.12 -5.25
N VAL A 82 4.30 5.30 -5.33
CA VAL A 82 3.16 5.40 -4.42
C VAL A 82 3.33 4.59 -3.13
N CYS A 83 4.15 3.54 -3.13
CA CYS A 83 4.26 2.60 -2.01
C CYS A 83 4.64 3.28 -0.71
N ARG A 84 5.67 4.13 -0.74
CA ARG A 84 6.12 4.86 0.45
C ARG A 84 5.01 5.71 1.05
N ASP A 85 4.33 6.50 0.23
CA ASP A 85 3.32 7.45 0.69
C ASP A 85 2.11 6.71 1.27
N VAL A 86 1.64 5.65 0.62
CA VAL A 86 0.57 4.78 1.11
C VAL A 86 0.94 4.16 2.46
N MET A 87 2.14 3.60 2.57
CA MET A 87 2.59 2.91 3.79
C MET A 87 2.69 3.88 4.96
N VAL A 88 3.34 5.03 4.76
CA VAL A 88 3.51 6.06 5.79
C VAL A 88 2.16 6.63 6.21
N GLU A 89 1.28 6.97 5.26
CA GLU A 89 -0.05 7.50 5.58
C GLU A 89 -0.91 6.48 6.34
N TYR A 90 -0.89 5.22 5.90
CA TYR A 90 -1.66 4.15 6.51
C TYR A 90 -1.26 3.92 7.97
N PHE A 91 0.05 3.75 8.23
CA PHE A 91 0.52 3.53 9.59
C PHE A 91 0.44 4.80 10.46
N SER A 92 0.58 6.00 9.89
CA SER A 92 0.34 7.25 10.65
C SER A 92 -1.08 7.32 11.22
N LYS A 93 -2.09 6.78 10.52
CA LYS A 93 -3.47 6.71 11.02
C LYS A 93 -3.63 5.67 12.13
N ILE A 94 -2.95 4.53 12.01
CA ILE A 94 -3.03 3.43 12.98
C ILE A 94 -2.27 3.74 14.27
N LEU A 95 -1.11 4.40 14.17
CA LEU A 95 -0.27 4.79 15.30
C LEU A 95 -0.88 5.89 16.18
N LYS A 96 -1.99 6.48 15.76
CA LYS A 96 -2.63 7.58 16.50
C LYS A 96 -3.17 7.10 17.84
N GLY A 97 -2.46 7.45 18.92
CA GLY A 97 -2.83 7.06 20.29
C GLY A 97 -2.12 5.80 20.78
N GLU A 98 -1.22 5.23 19.98
CA GLU A 98 -0.34 4.15 20.42
C GLU A 98 0.78 4.69 21.35
N PRO A 99 1.33 3.83 22.22
CA PRO A 99 2.53 4.13 23.00
C PRO A 99 3.73 4.57 22.15
N GLU A 100 4.54 5.48 22.69
CA GLU A 100 5.72 6.04 22.01
C GLU A 100 6.73 4.96 21.60
N ASP A 101 6.90 3.90 22.40
CA ASP A 101 7.80 2.78 22.08
C ASP A 101 7.33 1.95 20.88
N LYS A 102 6.02 1.88 20.64
CA LYS A 102 5.47 1.26 19.42
C LYS A 102 5.64 2.18 18.22
N ILE A 103 5.39 3.48 18.41
CA ILE A 103 5.56 4.49 17.35
C ILE A 103 7.01 4.49 16.84
N GLU A 104 7.99 4.51 17.73
CA GLU A 104 9.42 4.48 17.37
C GLU A 104 9.77 3.22 16.56
N LYS A 105 9.39 2.03 17.03
CA LYS A 105 9.67 0.77 16.32
C LYS A 105 9.02 0.69 14.95
N VAL A 106 7.80 1.19 14.82
CA VAL A 106 7.12 1.20 13.52
C VAL A 106 7.80 2.18 12.57
N ASN A 107 8.20 3.35 13.05
CA ASN A 107 8.96 4.31 12.24
C ASN A 107 10.31 3.75 11.79
N GLU A 108 11.03 3.02 12.67
CA GLU A 108 12.27 2.33 12.28
C GLU A 108 12.04 1.36 11.13
N ILE A 109 11.01 0.51 11.21
CA ILE A 109 10.69 -0.44 10.12
C ILE A 109 10.34 0.29 8.83
N LEU A 110 9.59 1.39 8.90
CA LEU A 110 9.22 2.18 7.72
C LEU A 110 10.44 2.84 7.08
N SER A 111 11.33 3.44 7.89
CA SER A 111 12.58 4.03 7.39
C SER A 111 13.49 2.97 6.76
N GLU A 112 13.66 1.80 7.37
CA GLU A 112 14.51 0.73 6.81
C GLU A 112 14.04 0.18 5.46
N ASN A 113 12.74 0.25 5.17
CA ASN A 113 12.15 -0.33 3.96
C ASN A 113 11.86 0.70 2.87
N PHE A 114 11.76 2.00 3.22
CA PHE A 114 11.27 3.05 2.31
C PHE A 114 12.04 4.38 2.36
N GLU A 115 13.16 4.48 3.07
CA GLU A 115 14.11 5.63 3.03
C GLU A 115 15.52 5.21 2.58
#